data_AF-A0A1S3W1J4-F1
#
_entry.id   AF-A0A1S3W1J4-F1
#
_cell.length_a   1.000
_cell.length_b   1.000
_cell.length_c   1.000
_cell.angle_alpha   90.00
_cell.angle_beta   90.00
_cell.angle_gamma   90.00
#
_symmetry.space_group_name_H-M   'P 1'
#
loop_
_entity.id
_entity.type
_entity.pdbx_description
1 polymer ?
#
loop_
_entity_poly.entity_id
_entity_poly.type
_entity_poly.pdbx_seq_one_letter_code
_entity_poly.pdbx_strand_id
1 'polypeptide(L)'
;MTSMASSNFLVFFTLVLLCIIGSSQNKCDFEAIFNFGDSNSDTGGFWAAFPSQSGPFGVTYFKKPVGRATDGRLIVDFLAQALGLPFLSPYLQSIGSDYRHGANYATLAST
;
A
#
# COMPACT_ATOMS: atom_id res chain seq x y z
N MET A 1 -38.25 -21.06 34.59
CA MET A 1 -37.31 -19.93 34.71
C MET A 1 -35.84 -20.33 34.55
N THR A 2 -35.42 -21.55 34.91
CA THR A 2 -34.03 -22.04 34.75
C THR A 2 -33.59 -22.31 33.30
N SER A 3 -34.52 -22.70 32.41
CA SER A 3 -34.25 -23.00 30.99
C SER A 3 -33.90 -21.78 30.11
N MET A 4 -34.46 -20.59 30.39
CA MET A 4 -34.09 -19.37 29.65
C MET A 4 -32.69 -18.87 30.01
N ALA A 5 -32.28 -19.04 31.26
CA ALA A 5 -30.94 -18.65 31.72
C ALA A 5 -29.83 -19.53 31.10
N SER A 6 -30.08 -20.83 30.92
CA SER A 6 -29.13 -21.74 30.27
C SER A 6 -29.02 -21.49 28.76
N SER A 7 -30.13 -21.15 28.08
CA SER A 7 -30.12 -20.77 26.65
C SER A 7 -29.31 -19.50 26.41
N ASN A 8 -29.54 -18.45 27.21
CA ASN A 8 -28.80 -17.19 27.09
C ASN A 8 -27.30 -17.36 27.35
N PHE A 9 -26.94 -18.23 28.30
CA PHE A 9 -25.55 -18.57 28.58
C PHE A 9 -24.89 -19.30 27.39
N LEU A 10 -25.61 -20.23 26.75
CA LEU A 10 -25.11 -20.95 25.58
C LEU A 10 -24.90 -20.00 24.38
N VAL A 11 -25.83 -19.08 24.15
CA VAL A 11 -25.74 -18.06 23.09
C VAL A 11 -24.58 -17.09 23.35
N PHE A 12 -24.39 -16.67 24.59
CA PHE A 12 -23.25 -15.84 24.96
C PHE A 12 -21.93 -16.58 24.71
N PHE A 13 -21.84 -17.84 25.13
CA PHE A 13 -20.64 -18.65 24.95
C PHE A 13 -20.33 -18.90 23.47
N THR A 14 -21.33 -19.17 22.63
CA THR A 14 -21.13 -19.32 21.19
C THR A 14 -20.73 -18.02 20.51
N LEU A 15 -21.28 -16.88 20.91
CA LEU A 15 -20.87 -15.56 20.40
C LEU A 15 -19.40 -15.26 20.77
N VAL A 16 -18.99 -15.55 22.00
CA VAL A 16 -17.59 -15.41 22.44
C VAL A 16 -16.68 -16.32 21.63
N LEU A 17 -17.06 -17.58 21.40
CA LEU A 17 -16.27 -18.52 20.61
C LEU A 17 -16.12 -18.05 19.15
N LEU A 18 -17.19 -17.54 18.54
CA LEU A 18 -17.16 -16.96 17.19
C LEU A 18 -16.24 -15.73 17.09
N CYS A 19 -16.22 -14.86 18.10
CA CYS A 19 -15.29 -13.72 18.15
C CYS A 19 -13.81 -14.16 18.23
N ILE A 20 -13.52 -15.24 18.97
CA ILE A 20 -12.15 -15.78 19.10
C ILE A 20 -11.70 -16.45 17.80
N ILE A 21 -12.59 -17.16 17.09
CA ILE A 21 -12.25 -17.82 15.82
C ILE A 21 -12.10 -16.80 14.68
N GLY A 22 -12.89 -15.72 14.69
CA GLY A 22 -12.83 -14.66 13.66
C GLY A 22 -11.59 -13.77 13.69
N SER A 23 -10.72 -13.89 14.70
CA SER A 23 -9.61 -12.95 14.94
C SER A 23 -8.22 -13.44 14.48
N SER A 24 -8.09 -14.65 13.93
CA SER A 24 -6.84 -15.10 13.30
C SER A 24 -6.73 -14.63 11.85
N GLN A 25 -6.65 -13.32 11.64
CA GLN A 25 -6.00 -12.79 10.46
C GLN A 25 -4.49 -12.85 10.73
N ASN A 26 -3.80 -13.86 10.19
CA ASN A 26 -2.34 -13.82 10.10
C ASN A 26 -1.98 -12.68 9.16
N LYS A 27 -2.01 -11.44 9.66
CA LYS A 27 -1.43 -10.30 8.96
C LYS A 27 0.06 -10.58 8.93
N CYS A 28 0.58 -10.92 7.76
CA CYS A 28 2.01 -10.85 7.53
C CYS A 28 2.43 -9.40 7.83
N ASP A 29 3.24 -9.21 8.86
CA ASP A 29 3.68 -7.90 9.32
C ASP A 29 4.87 -7.46 8.46
N PHE A 30 4.57 -7.08 7.21
CA PHE A 30 5.58 -6.60 6.28
C PHE A 30 6.03 -5.20 6.69
N GLU A 31 7.30 -5.05 7.09
CA GLU A 31 7.85 -3.75 7.50
C GLU A 31 8.21 -2.84 6.31
N ALA A 32 8.44 -3.42 5.12
CA ALA A 32 8.94 -2.68 3.96
C ALA A 32 8.57 -3.33 2.62
N ILE A 33 8.54 -2.51 1.55
CA ILE A 33 8.43 -2.97 0.16
C ILE A 33 9.67 -2.51 -0.62
N PHE A 34 10.35 -3.45 -1.26
CA PHE A 34 11.37 -3.16 -2.27
C PHE A 34 10.85 -3.56 -3.63
N ASN A 35 10.60 -2.58 -4.49
CA ASN A 35 10.02 -2.79 -5.81
C ASN A 35 11.06 -2.54 -6.90
N PHE A 36 11.09 -3.41 -7.92
CA PHE A 36 11.91 -3.27 -9.12
C PHE A 36 11.01 -3.40 -10.34
N GLY A 37 11.33 -2.72 -11.43
CA GLY A 37 10.55 -2.84 -12.65
C GLY A 37 10.68 -1.64 -13.57
N ASP A 38 9.62 -1.44 -14.35
CA ASP A 38 9.54 -0.46 -15.42
C ASP A 38 8.51 0.65 -15.11
N SER A 39 8.01 1.27 -16.17
CA SER A 39 7.00 2.33 -16.11
C SER A 39 5.72 2.00 -15.36
N ASN A 40 5.32 0.73 -15.31
CA ASN A 40 4.08 0.32 -14.67
C ASN A 40 4.14 0.38 -13.14
N SER A 41 5.35 0.55 -12.58
CA SER A 41 5.55 0.66 -11.14
C SER A 41 6.47 1.81 -10.73
N ASP A 42 7.00 2.59 -11.68
CA ASP A 42 7.86 3.74 -11.40
C ASP A 42 7.11 4.89 -10.69
N THR A 43 7.47 5.16 -9.44
CA THR A 43 6.87 6.22 -8.61
C THR A 43 7.51 7.60 -8.79
N GLY A 44 8.47 7.75 -9.69
CA GLY A 44 9.19 9.00 -9.98
C GLY A 44 10.69 8.89 -10.20
N GLY A 45 11.23 7.67 -10.25
CA GLY A 45 12.65 7.38 -10.48
C GLY A 45 13.16 7.98 -11.79
N PHE A 46 12.45 7.78 -12.91
CA PHE A 46 12.90 8.32 -14.19
C PHE A 46 12.95 9.86 -14.17
N TRP A 47 11.90 10.51 -13.66
CA TRP A 47 11.83 11.98 -13.64
C TRP A 47 12.68 12.62 -12.52
N ALA A 48 13.21 11.83 -11.60
CA ALA A 48 14.26 12.28 -10.67
C ALA A 48 15.64 12.36 -11.35
N ALA A 49 15.89 11.54 -12.38
CA ALA A 49 17.15 11.52 -13.12
C ALA A 49 17.12 12.35 -14.42
N PHE A 50 15.96 12.50 -15.04
CA PHE A 50 15.77 13.17 -16.33
C PHE A 50 14.76 14.32 -16.20
N PRO A 51 14.79 15.32 -17.11
CA PRO A 51 13.85 16.43 -17.07
C PRO A 51 12.40 15.95 -17.02
N SER A 52 11.67 16.33 -15.97
CA SER A 52 10.26 15.95 -15.77
C SER A 52 9.42 16.37 -16.98
N GLN A 53 8.59 15.45 -17.47
CA GLN A 53 7.63 15.77 -18.51
C GLN A 53 6.50 16.64 -17.96
N SER A 54 6.17 17.72 -18.67
CA SER A 54 5.00 18.57 -18.41
C SER A 54 3.74 17.93 -19.01
N GLY A 55 3.36 16.75 -18.52
CA GLY A 55 2.10 16.09 -18.86
C GLY A 55 1.05 16.27 -17.75
N PRO A 56 -0.25 16.04 -18.02
CA PRO A 56 -1.31 16.11 -17.01
C PRO A 56 -1.29 14.92 -16.04
N PHE A 57 -0.18 14.20 -15.90
CA PHE A 57 -0.12 13.00 -15.06
C PHE A 57 -0.40 13.34 -13.58
N GLY A 58 -1.06 12.43 -12.87
CA GLY A 58 -1.45 12.61 -11.47
C GLY A 58 -2.69 13.49 -11.22
N VAL A 59 -3.42 13.99 -12.22
CA VAL A 59 -4.59 14.87 -11.97
C VAL A 59 -5.79 14.12 -11.39
N THR A 60 -5.95 12.82 -11.67
CA THR A 60 -7.07 12.04 -11.12
C THR A 60 -6.94 11.83 -9.60
N TYR A 61 -5.76 11.48 -9.08
CA TYR A 61 -5.56 11.19 -7.65
C TYR A 61 -4.80 12.29 -6.90
N PHE A 62 -3.60 12.66 -7.37
CA PHE A 62 -2.70 13.59 -6.67
C PHE A 62 -3.04 15.07 -6.90
N LYS A 63 -3.89 15.36 -7.89
CA LYS A 63 -4.34 16.71 -8.30
C LYS A 63 -3.21 17.62 -8.79
N LYS A 64 -2.06 17.03 -9.13
CA LYS A 64 -0.89 17.70 -9.71
C LYS A 64 0.06 16.66 -10.35
N PRO A 65 0.95 17.09 -11.26
CA PRO A 65 2.10 16.29 -11.69
C PRO A 65 2.94 15.82 -10.50
N VAL A 66 3.15 14.50 -10.42
CA VAL A 66 3.98 13.85 -9.38
C VAL A 66 5.09 12.99 -9.97
N GLY A 67 5.40 13.16 -11.26
CA GLY A 67 6.44 12.38 -11.93
C GLY A 67 6.08 10.90 -12.05
N ARG A 68 4.88 10.55 -12.53
CA ARG A 68 4.49 9.16 -12.79
C ARG A 68 3.89 9.05 -14.18
N ALA A 69 4.08 7.94 -14.88
CA ALA A 69 3.49 7.72 -16.21
C ALA A 69 2.01 7.27 -16.13
N THR A 70 1.24 7.87 -15.22
CA THR A 70 -0.17 7.56 -14.97
C THR A 70 -0.90 8.79 -14.45
N ASP A 71 -2.21 8.84 -14.64
CA ASP A 71 -3.03 9.95 -14.12
C ASP A 71 -3.37 9.82 -12.62
N GLY A 72 -2.93 8.74 -11.97
CA GLY A 72 -3.22 8.52 -10.56
C GLY A 72 -2.24 7.57 -9.89
N ARG A 73 -2.79 6.62 -9.13
CA ARG A 73 -2.01 5.62 -8.39
C ARG A 73 -1.53 4.49 -9.31
N LEU A 74 -0.40 3.90 -8.93
CA LEU A 74 0.17 2.69 -9.50
C LEU A 74 -0.27 1.48 -8.68
N ILE A 75 -0.15 0.27 -9.23
CA ILE A 75 -0.50 -0.97 -8.51
C ILE A 75 0.23 -1.09 -7.16
N VAL A 76 1.48 -0.64 -7.11
CA VAL A 76 2.31 -0.65 -5.89
C VAL A 76 1.77 0.27 -4.78
N ASP A 77 1.06 1.36 -5.12
CA ASP A 77 0.44 2.22 -4.11
C ASP A 77 -0.74 1.50 -3.43
N PHE A 78 -1.51 0.73 -4.18
CA PHE A 78 -2.61 -0.08 -3.63
C PHE A 78 -2.09 -1.19 -2.74
N LEU A 79 -0.97 -1.82 -3.13
CA LEU A 79 -0.30 -2.82 -2.31
C LEU A 79 0.21 -2.21 -0.99
N ALA A 80 0.94 -1.08 -1.06
CA ALA A 80 1.41 -0.38 0.13
C ALA A 80 0.25 -0.02 1.07
N GLN A 81 -0.85 0.53 0.52
CA GLN A 81 -2.04 0.86 1.29
C GLN A 81 -2.67 -0.39 1.94
N ALA A 82 -2.76 -1.52 1.22
CA ALA A 82 -3.31 -2.76 1.75
C ALA A 82 -2.46 -3.34 2.89
N LEU A 83 -1.14 -3.11 2.85
CA LEU A 83 -0.19 -3.50 3.90
C LEU A 83 -0.07 -2.46 5.04
N GLY A 84 -0.76 -1.31 4.96
CA GLY A 84 -0.64 -0.24 5.95
C GLY A 84 0.70 0.51 5.90
N LEU A 85 1.43 0.42 4.79
CA LEU A 85 2.71 1.08 4.56
C LEU A 85 2.55 2.40 3.79
N PRO A 86 3.48 3.36 3.95
CA PRO A 86 3.50 4.58 3.14
C PRO A 86 3.80 4.28 1.66
N PHE A 87 3.49 5.23 0.77
CA PHE A 87 3.90 5.13 -0.62
C PHE A 87 5.42 5.13 -0.75
N LEU A 88 5.92 4.31 -1.69
CA LEU A 88 7.36 4.11 -1.85
C LEU A 88 8.02 5.33 -2.49
N SER A 89 9.08 5.81 -1.85
CA SER A 89 9.98 6.81 -2.42
C SER A 89 10.77 6.21 -3.60
N PRO A 90 10.88 6.93 -4.74
CA PRO A 90 11.74 6.50 -5.83
C PRO A 90 13.20 6.57 -5.41
N TYR A 91 13.97 5.50 -5.68
CA TYR A 91 15.36 5.37 -5.26
C TYR A 91 16.26 6.46 -5.85
N LEU A 92 16.00 6.87 -7.09
CA LEU A 92 16.78 7.93 -7.76
C LEU A 92 16.48 9.35 -7.22
N GLN A 93 15.43 9.55 -6.42
CA GLN A 93 15.16 10.82 -5.76
C GLN A 93 15.86 10.87 -4.40
N SER A 94 17.12 11.32 -4.35
CA SER A 94 17.91 11.26 -3.12
C SER A 94 17.52 12.30 -2.05
N ILE A 95 16.89 13.41 -2.44
CA ILE A 95 16.53 14.51 -1.53
C ILE A 95 15.05 14.44 -1.15
N GLY A 96 14.78 14.45 0.15
CA GLY A 96 13.41 14.46 0.70
C GLY A 96 12.70 13.11 0.67
N SER A 97 13.40 12.03 0.33
CA SER A 97 12.88 10.66 0.36
C SER A 97 12.97 10.03 1.75
N ASP A 98 12.02 9.16 2.06
CA ASP A 98 12.02 8.29 3.24
C ASP A 98 12.07 6.83 2.78
N TYR A 99 13.10 6.10 3.25
CA TYR A 99 13.35 4.70 2.90
C TYR A 99 13.16 3.74 4.06
N ARG A 100 12.65 4.20 5.22
CA ARG A 100 12.45 3.36 6.41
C ARG A 100 11.51 2.17 6.18
N HIS A 101 10.60 2.31 5.21
CA HIS A 101 9.61 1.28 4.83
C HIS A 101 9.86 0.75 3.41
N GLY A 102 11.11 0.79 2.96
CA GLY A 102 11.52 0.30 1.65
C GLY A 102 11.70 1.39 0.58
N ALA A 103 11.92 0.96 -0.66
CA ALA A 103 12.29 1.84 -1.76
C ALA A 103 11.79 1.29 -3.10
N ASN A 104 11.55 2.19 -4.06
CA ASN A 104 11.20 1.81 -5.42
C ASN A 104 12.35 2.05 -6.39
N TYR A 105 12.90 0.98 -6.93
CA TYR A 105 13.98 0.97 -7.92
C TYR A 105 13.45 0.94 -9.36
N ALA A 106 12.12 0.89 -9.55
CA ALA A 106 11.55 0.94 -10.89
C ALA A 106 11.85 2.26 -11.58
N THR A 107 12.14 2.19 -12.88
CA THR A 107 12.38 3.36 -13.73
C THR A 107 11.66 3.17 -15.07
N LEU A 108 11.08 4.24 -15.62
CA LEU A 108 10.53 4.18 -16.98
C LEU A 108 11.57 3.59 -17.94
N ALA A 109 11.12 2.71 -18.84
CA ALA A 109 11.93 2.05 -19.87
C ALA A 109 13.02 1.05 -19.40
N SER A 110 13.02 0.64 -18.12
CA SER A 110 13.84 -0.50 -17.68
C SER A 110 13.44 -1.81 -18.39
N THR A 111 14.41 -2.69 -18.68
CA THR A 111 14.24 -4.03 -19.28
C THR A 111 14.84 -5.12 -18.40
#